data_AF-A0A9W6T6W6-F1
#
_entry.id   AF-A0A9W6T6W6-F1
#
_cell.length_a   1.000
_cell.length_b   1.000
_cell.length_c   1.000
_cell.angle_alpha   90.00
_cell.angle_beta   90.00
_cell.angle_gamma   90.00
#
_symmetry.space_group_name_H-M   'P 1'
#
loop_
_entity.id
_entity.type
_entity.pdbx_description
1 polymer ?
#
loop_
_entity_poly.entity_id
_entity_poly.type
_entity_poly.pdbx_seq_one_letter_code
_entity_poly.pdbx_strand_id
1 'polypeptide(L)'
;MSTTSSTSNNTNNYLKELNIAKLAVRRASILSKKISDEIKLNQVDGINKNDNSPVTIGDFGSQSIIINSILKNFPTDLIVGEEDSKLIKSDKSLSESIFKHIKLIESLDSKNNEFLGEIESIDHMCDSIDSGNSEGGPKGRIWALDPIDGTKGFLRGDQFAVCLALIVDGKVKLGVIGCPNLPNDLSNESLAPSSSSSLSSKDKGGIFYATENNGSFYQPLTIDFESKEYEEIDDSKAVKISLNNEKTFANAIQEVMQKFI
;
A
#
# COMPACT_ATOMS: atom_id res chain seq x y z
N MET A 1 -26.11 49.70 3.06
CA MET A 1 -26.28 48.36 3.65
C MET A 1 -25.41 47.41 2.85
N SER A 2 -24.19 47.14 3.31
CA SER A 2 -23.28 46.20 2.66
C SER A 2 -23.50 44.82 3.26
N THR A 3 -23.98 43.88 2.44
CA THR A 3 -24.06 42.46 2.77
C THR A 3 -22.69 41.83 2.56
N THR A 4 -21.96 41.56 3.64
CA THR A 4 -20.76 40.71 3.62
C THR A 4 -21.19 39.26 3.52
N SER A 5 -21.00 38.66 2.35
CA SER A 5 -21.08 37.20 2.14
C SER A 5 -19.87 36.53 2.78
N SER A 6 -20.08 35.78 3.86
CA SER A 6 -19.09 34.89 4.44
C SER A 6 -18.89 33.68 3.53
N THR A 7 -17.86 33.71 2.68
CA THR A 7 -17.35 32.51 2.01
C THR A 7 -16.71 31.59 3.05
N SER A 8 -17.44 30.56 3.45
CA SER A 8 -16.86 29.41 4.16
C SER A 8 -15.90 28.69 3.20
N ASN A 9 -14.60 28.98 3.34
CA ASN A 9 -13.56 28.16 2.71
C ASN A 9 -13.64 26.76 3.31
N ASN A 10 -14.34 25.87 2.61
CA ASN A 10 -14.37 24.44 2.92
C ASN A 10 -13.01 23.88 2.50
N THR A 11 -12.00 24.04 3.36
CA THR A 11 -10.66 23.46 3.13
C THR A 11 -10.78 21.95 3.18
N ASN A 12 -10.94 21.32 2.01
CA ASN A 12 -10.91 19.88 1.87
C ASN A 12 -9.49 19.39 2.18
N ASN A 13 -9.30 18.84 3.37
CA ASN A 13 -7.99 18.49 3.92
C ASN A 13 -7.61 17.02 3.70
N TYR A 14 -8.43 16.28 2.94
CA TYR A 14 -8.23 14.88 2.56
C TYR A 14 -8.01 13.92 3.75
N LEU A 15 -8.51 14.25 4.95
CA LEU A 15 -8.30 13.42 6.14
C LEU A 15 -8.97 12.05 6.04
N LYS A 16 -10.19 11.99 5.48
CA LYS A 16 -10.90 10.72 5.26
C LYS A 16 -10.11 9.86 4.28
N GLU A 17 -9.70 10.44 3.16
CA GLU A 17 -8.91 9.80 2.11
C GLU A 17 -7.59 9.28 2.65
N LEU A 18 -6.87 10.10 3.42
CA LEU A 18 -5.62 9.70 4.05
C LEU A 18 -5.85 8.51 4.99
N ASN A 19 -6.90 8.54 5.80
CA ASN A 19 -7.20 7.44 6.71
C ASN A 19 -7.47 6.13 5.96
N ILE A 20 -8.32 6.17 4.93
CA ILE A 20 -8.60 5.00 4.09
C ILE A 20 -7.33 4.51 3.39
N ALA A 21 -6.54 5.42 2.81
CA ALA A 21 -5.28 5.09 2.14
C ALA A 21 -4.26 4.43 3.10
N LYS A 22 -4.11 4.98 4.32
CA LYS A 22 -3.25 4.41 5.37
C LYS A 22 -3.66 2.99 5.74
N LEU A 23 -4.94 2.78 6.00
CA LEU A 23 -5.48 1.46 6.37
C LEU A 23 -5.37 0.46 5.20
N ALA A 24 -5.69 0.86 3.98
CA ALA A 24 -5.61 0.03 2.79
C ALA A 24 -4.16 -0.38 2.46
N VAL A 25 -3.23 0.59 2.41
CA VAL A 25 -1.80 0.32 2.15
C VAL A 25 -1.20 -0.55 3.24
N ARG A 26 -1.60 -0.35 4.51
CA ARG A 26 -1.19 -1.23 5.60
C ARG A 26 -1.65 -2.67 5.37
N ARG A 27 -2.92 -2.90 5.04
CA ARG A 27 -3.45 -4.24 4.82
C ARG A 27 -2.75 -4.93 3.64
N ALA A 28 -2.56 -4.22 2.54
CA ALA A 28 -1.77 -4.68 1.39
C ALA A 28 -0.31 -4.97 1.77
N SER A 29 0.33 -4.10 2.56
CA SER A 29 1.69 -4.29 3.05
C SER A 29 1.86 -5.56 3.88
N ILE A 30 0.88 -5.90 4.72
CA ILE A 30 0.85 -7.15 5.50
C ILE A 30 0.74 -8.35 4.56
N LEU A 31 -0.13 -8.30 3.55
CA LEU A 31 -0.26 -9.33 2.52
C LEU A 31 1.07 -9.54 1.77
N SER A 32 1.64 -8.47 1.23
CA SER A 32 2.89 -8.52 0.48
C SER A 32 4.05 -9.02 1.33
N LYS A 33 4.18 -8.57 2.59
CA LYS A 33 5.23 -9.06 3.49
C LYS A 33 5.12 -10.57 3.71
N LYS A 34 3.90 -11.05 3.98
CA LYS A 34 3.66 -12.49 4.16
C LYS A 34 4.12 -13.31 2.95
N ILE A 35 3.75 -12.86 1.76
CA ILE A 35 4.10 -13.54 0.50
C ILE A 35 5.62 -13.47 0.28
N SER A 36 6.25 -12.31 0.50
CA SER A 36 7.71 -12.13 0.40
C SER A 36 8.47 -13.09 1.32
N ASP A 37 8.01 -13.25 2.56
CA ASP A 37 8.61 -14.17 3.53
C ASP A 37 8.43 -15.64 3.10
N GLU A 38 7.25 -16.01 2.61
CA GLU A 38 6.99 -17.35 2.08
C GLU A 38 7.89 -17.67 0.87
N ILE A 39 8.12 -16.70 -0.03
CA ILE A 39 9.06 -16.84 -1.15
C ILE A 39 10.47 -17.11 -0.63
N LYS A 40 10.93 -16.26 0.30
CA LYS A 40 12.28 -16.36 0.87
C LYS A 40 12.52 -17.71 1.54
N LEU A 41 11.56 -18.20 2.33
CA LEU A 41 11.64 -19.51 2.98
C LEU A 41 11.71 -20.65 1.95
N ASN A 42 10.84 -20.63 0.93
CA ASN A 42 10.82 -21.67 -0.10
C ASN A 42 12.12 -21.69 -0.94
N GLN A 43 12.75 -20.55 -1.18
CA GLN A 43 14.06 -20.47 -1.85
C GLN A 43 15.18 -21.06 -0.98
N VAL A 44 15.15 -20.83 0.33
CA VAL A 44 16.14 -21.38 1.28
C VAL A 44 16.03 -22.90 1.37
N ASP A 45 14.81 -23.45 1.29
CA ASP A 45 14.56 -24.90 1.32
C ASP A 45 14.89 -25.60 -0.03
N GLY A 46 15.45 -24.89 -1.01
CA GLY A 46 15.83 -25.44 -2.32
C GLY A 46 14.64 -25.88 -3.18
N ILE A 47 13.41 -25.49 -2.80
CA ILE A 47 12.20 -25.76 -3.56
C ILE A 47 12.10 -24.71 -4.67
N ASN A 48 12.74 -24.98 -5.81
CA ASN A 48 12.50 -24.27 -7.06
C ASN A 48 11.13 -24.68 -7.61
N LYS A 49 10.05 -24.13 -7.05
CA LYS A 49 8.81 -24.02 -7.82
C LYS A 49 9.07 -22.94 -8.86
N ASN A 50 9.36 -23.36 -10.09
CA ASN A 50 9.48 -22.53 -11.29
C ASN A 50 8.14 -21.88 -11.68
N ASP A 51 7.41 -21.32 -10.72
CA ASP A 51 6.22 -20.54 -10.97
C ASP A 51 6.59 -19.08 -10.86
N ASN A 52 6.38 -18.32 -11.93
CA ASN A 52 6.36 -16.86 -11.89
C ASN A 52 5.17 -16.30 -11.06
N SER A 53 4.53 -17.13 -10.22
CA SER A 53 3.34 -16.81 -9.43
C SER A 53 3.56 -15.94 -8.18
N PRO A 54 4.72 -15.90 -7.49
CA PRO A 54 4.75 -15.27 -6.17
C PRO A 54 4.64 -13.74 -6.19
N VAL A 55 5.26 -13.09 -7.17
CA VAL A 55 5.12 -11.66 -7.46
C VAL A 55 3.66 -11.38 -7.79
N THR A 56 3.17 -12.09 -8.80
CA THR A 56 1.80 -12.08 -9.27
C THR A 56 0.74 -12.17 -8.15
N ILE A 57 0.96 -13.00 -7.12
CA ILE A 57 0.03 -13.06 -5.97
C ILE A 57 0.06 -11.77 -5.14
N GLY A 58 1.25 -11.24 -4.89
CA GLY A 58 1.43 -10.00 -4.15
C GLY A 58 0.84 -8.80 -4.88
N ASP A 59 1.11 -8.66 -6.18
CA ASP A 59 0.62 -7.55 -7.01
C ASP A 59 -0.90 -7.55 -7.10
N PHE A 60 -1.50 -8.66 -7.55
CA PHE A 60 -2.96 -8.77 -7.66
C PHE A 60 -3.66 -8.68 -6.31
N GLY A 61 -3.09 -9.29 -5.26
CA GLY A 61 -3.64 -9.24 -3.91
C GLY A 61 -3.68 -7.82 -3.35
N SER A 62 -2.55 -7.09 -3.46
CA SER A 62 -2.44 -5.71 -3.01
C SER A 62 -3.32 -4.77 -3.83
N GLN A 63 -3.34 -4.91 -5.16
CA GLN A 63 -4.19 -4.11 -6.02
C GLN A 63 -5.67 -4.32 -5.71
N SER A 64 -6.12 -5.57 -5.58
CA SER A 64 -7.52 -5.90 -5.25
C SER A 64 -7.94 -5.27 -3.92
N ILE A 65 -7.14 -5.44 -2.86
CA ILE A 65 -7.43 -4.89 -1.52
C ILE A 65 -7.57 -3.37 -1.57
N ILE A 66 -6.61 -2.69 -2.19
CA ILE A 66 -6.55 -1.22 -2.20
C ILE A 66 -7.70 -0.65 -3.02
N ILE A 67 -7.95 -1.19 -4.22
CA ILE A 67 -9.02 -0.68 -5.08
C ILE A 67 -10.40 -0.90 -4.45
N ASN A 68 -10.68 -2.08 -3.91
CA ASN A 68 -11.94 -2.33 -3.19
C ASN A 68 -12.12 -1.33 -2.03
N SER A 69 -11.06 -1.07 -1.27
CA SER A 69 -11.08 -0.12 -0.14
C SER A 69 -11.40 1.30 -0.60
N ILE A 70 -10.83 1.73 -1.73
CA ILE A 70 -11.08 3.05 -2.32
C ILE A 70 -12.53 3.13 -2.80
N LEU A 71 -12.99 2.19 -3.62
CA LEU A 71 -14.31 2.24 -4.26
C LEU A 71 -15.46 2.08 -3.25
N LYS A 72 -15.27 1.33 -2.17
CA LYS A 72 -16.22 1.30 -1.05
C LYS A 72 -16.46 2.70 -0.45
N ASN A 73 -15.40 3.52 -0.36
CA ASN A 73 -15.45 4.82 0.30
C ASN A 73 -15.68 5.99 -0.65
N PHE A 74 -15.29 5.83 -1.91
CA PHE A 74 -15.30 6.81 -2.98
C PHE A 74 -15.73 6.15 -4.30
N PRO A 75 -17.02 5.77 -4.45
CA PRO A 75 -17.47 4.89 -5.55
C PRO A 75 -17.33 5.45 -6.96
N THR A 76 -17.08 6.76 -7.10
CA THR A 76 -16.97 7.45 -8.40
C THR A 76 -15.54 7.85 -8.74
N ASP A 77 -14.57 7.53 -7.88
CA ASP A 77 -13.19 7.90 -8.12
C ASP A 77 -12.57 7.05 -9.22
N LEU A 78 -11.71 7.67 -10.02
CA LEU A 78 -10.91 6.97 -11.01
C LEU A 78 -9.65 6.40 -10.36
N ILE A 79 -9.19 5.24 -10.84
CA ILE A 79 -8.01 4.57 -10.31
C ILE A 79 -7.14 4.09 -11.47
N VAL A 80 -5.85 4.42 -11.41
CA VAL A 80 -4.79 3.91 -12.28
C VAL A 80 -4.01 2.89 -11.47
N GLY A 81 -4.09 1.62 -11.86
CA GLY A 81 -3.28 0.52 -11.34
C GLY A 81 -2.44 -0.11 -12.45
N GLU A 82 -1.42 -0.89 -12.06
CA GLU A 82 -0.52 -1.56 -13.01
C GLU A 82 -1.16 -2.83 -13.61
N GLU A 83 -1.97 -3.53 -12.81
CA GLU A 83 -2.38 -4.90 -13.12
C GLU A 83 -3.77 -5.00 -13.76
N ASP A 84 -3.99 -6.05 -14.56
CA ASP A 84 -5.31 -6.45 -15.08
C ASP A 84 -5.63 -7.91 -14.78
N SER A 85 -6.92 -8.27 -14.69
CA SER A 85 -7.30 -9.61 -14.25
C SER A 85 -7.18 -10.71 -15.34
N LYS A 86 -6.68 -10.41 -16.55
CA LYS A 86 -6.70 -11.39 -17.66
C LYS A 86 -5.97 -12.68 -17.30
N LEU A 87 -4.82 -12.56 -16.63
CA LEU A 87 -4.02 -13.71 -16.21
C LEU A 87 -4.79 -14.58 -15.20
N ILE A 88 -5.32 -13.97 -14.14
CA ILE A 88 -6.01 -14.70 -13.05
C ILE A 88 -7.37 -15.26 -13.47
N LYS A 89 -8.04 -14.66 -14.46
CA LYS A 89 -9.25 -15.22 -15.08
C LYS A 89 -8.95 -16.51 -15.84
N SER A 90 -7.74 -16.65 -16.37
CA SER A 90 -7.30 -17.83 -17.12
C SER A 90 -6.64 -18.91 -16.25
N ASP A 91 -6.11 -18.54 -15.07
CA ASP A 91 -5.46 -19.45 -14.14
C ASP A 91 -6.24 -19.56 -12.82
N LYS A 92 -7.06 -20.60 -12.74
CA LYS A 92 -7.89 -20.88 -11.56
C LYS A 92 -7.05 -21.12 -10.30
N SER A 93 -5.94 -21.85 -10.40
CA SER A 93 -5.09 -22.17 -9.24
C SER A 93 -4.46 -20.89 -8.68
N LEU A 94 -4.01 -20.00 -9.55
CA LEU A 94 -3.51 -18.69 -9.16
C LEU A 94 -4.61 -17.85 -8.49
N SER A 95 -5.80 -17.76 -9.10
CA SER A 95 -6.92 -16.98 -8.55
C SER A 95 -7.34 -17.47 -7.16
N GLU A 96 -7.40 -18.79 -6.94
CA GLU A 96 -7.72 -19.39 -5.64
C GLU A 96 -6.63 -19.11 -4.60
N SER A 97 -5.36 -19.15 -5.02
CA SER A 97 -4.22 -18.80 -4.16
C SER A 97 -4.28 -17.34 -3.71
N ILE A 98 -4.52 -16.40 -4.63
CA ILE A 98 -4.65 -14.97 -4.32
C ILE A 98 -5.81 -14.75 -3.35
N PHE A 99 -6.98 -15.28 -3.69
CA PHE A 99 -8.18 -15.13 -2.87
C PHE A 99 -7.97 -15.68 -1.45
N LYS A 100 -7.30 -16.84 -1.31
CA LYS A 100 -6.94 -17.40 -0.01
C LYS A 100 -6.05 -16.47 0.82
N HIS A 101 -5.05 -15.84 0.21
CA HIS A 101 -4.18 -14.87 0.89
C HIS A 101 -4.96 -13.63 1.33
N ILE A 102 -5.81 -13.08 0.45
CA ILE A 102 -6.68 -11.95 0.78
C ILE A 102 -7.57 -12.31 1.99
N LYS A 103 -8.25 -13.46 1.96
CA LYS A 103 -9.13 -13.89 3.05
C LYS A 103 -8.43 -14.09 4.37
N LEU A 104 -7.20 -14.60 4.33
CA LEU A 104 -6.39 -14.71 5.54
C LEU A 104 -6.12 -13.32 6.14
N ILE A 105 -5.68 -12.36 5.33
CA ILE A 105 -5.36 -11.02 5.81
C ILE A 105 -6.61 -10.24 6.26
N GLU A 106 -7.73 -10.36 5.56
CA GLU A 106 -9.01 -9.78 5.98
C GLU A 106 -9.49 -10.33 7.34
N SER A 107 -9.27 -11.62 7.61
CA SER A 107 -9.57 -12.20 8.92
C SER A 107 -8.67 -11.65 10.02
N LEU A 108 -7.37 -11.51 9.71
CA LEU A 108 -6.37 -10.97 10.64
C LEU A 108 -6.58 -9.47 10.94
N ASP A 109 -7.11 -8.71 9.98
CA ASP A 109 -7.40 -7.28 10.08
C ASP A 109 -8.91 -6.98 10.14
N SER A 110 -9.69 -7.90 10.70
CA SER A 110 -11.16 -7.86 10.68
C SER A 110 -11.77 -6.60 11.29
N LYS A 111 -11.10 -5.98 12.27
CA LYS A 111 -11.49 -4.70 12.88
C LYS A 111 -11.61 -3.55 11.87
N ASN A 112 -10.88 -3.62 10.76
CA ASN A 112 -10.88 -2.60 9.73
C ASN A 112 -11.81 -2.94 8.54
N ASN A 113 -12.48 -4.10 8.54
CA ASN A 113 -13.36 -4.53 7.44
C ASN A 113 -14.55 -3.58 7.23
N GLU A 114 -15.07 -2.96 8.31
CA GLU A 114 -16.13 -1.97 8.18
C GLU A 114 -15.69 -0.77 7.31
N PHE A 115 -14.42 -0.36 7.42
CA PHE A 115 -13.85 0.76 6.68
C PHE A 115 -13.35 0.35 5.30
N LEU A 116 -12.69 -0.81 5.18
CA LEU A 116 -12.00 -1.24 3.97
C LEU A 116 -12.84 -2.15 3.06
N GLY A 117 -13.90 -2.75 3.58
CA GLY A 117 -14.66 -3.77 2.86
C GLY A 117 -13.93 -5.10 2.82
N GLU A 118 -14.58 -6.06 2.17
CA GLU A 118 -14.09 -7.43 2.01
C GLU A 118 -14.33 -7.89 0.58
N ILE A 119 -13.40 -8.66 0.03
CA ILE A 119 -13.50 -9.25 -1.30
C ILE A 119 -14.36 -10.50 -1.22
N GLU A 120 -15.66 -10.39 -1.49
CA GLU A 120 -16.64 -11.48 -1.28
C GLU A 120 -16.41 -12.75 -2.13
N SER A 121 -15.84 -12.61 -3.34
CA SER A 121 -15.65 -13.71 -4.29
C SER A 121 -14.45 -13.48 -5.20
N ILE A 122 -14.04 -14.51 -5.96
CA ILE A 122 -12.98 -14.38 -6.99
C ILE A 122 -13.43 -13.43 -8.11
N ASP A 123 -14.71 -13.41 -8.46
CA ASP A 123 -15.24 -12.46 -9.45
C ASP A 123 -15.12 -11.03 -8.93
N HIS A 124 -15.50 -10.78 -7.67
CA HIS A 124 -15.31 -9.47 -7.04
C HIS A 124 -13.83 -9.08 -6.93
N MET A 125 -12.94 -10.03 -6.67
CA MET A 125 -11.49 -9.81 -6.68
C MET A 125 -11.03 -9.30 -8.06
N CYS A 126 -11.49 -9.96 -9.13
CA CYS A 126 -11.16 -9.59 -10.51
C CYS A 126 -11.75 -8.23 -10.89
N ASP A 127 -13.02 -7.97 -10.54
CA ASP A 127 -13.70 -6.69 -10.80
C ASP A 127 -12.97 -5.54 -10.09
N SER A 128 -12.48 -5.79 -8.87
CA SER A 128 -11.65 -4.82 -8.13
C SER A 128 -10.34 -4.54 -8.85
N ILE A 129 -9.63 -5.57 -9.32
CA ILE A 129 -8.38 -5.39 -10.09
C ILE A 129 -8.63 -4.59 -11.36
N ASP A 130 -9.66 -4.98 -12.13
CA ASP A 130 -10.01 -4.36 -13.41
C ASP A 130 -10.55 -2.92 -13.27
N SER A 131 -10.93 -2.50 -12.07
CA SER A 131 -11.32 -1.11 -11.81
C SER A 131 -10.12 -0.15 -11.74
N GLY A 132 -8.89 -0.68 -11.79
CA GLY A 132 -7.64 0.09 -11.92
C GLY A 132 -7.32 0.53 -13.36
N ASN A 133 -8.30 0.52 -14.26
CA ASN A 133 -8.13 0.68 -15.71
C ASN A 133 -8.20 2.12 -16.23
N SER A 134 -8.22 3.12 -15.35
CA SER A 134 -8.22 4.52 -15.79
C SER A 134 -6.94 4.83 -16.57
N GLU A 135 -7.05 5.58 -17.66
CA GLU A 135 -5.89 6.15 -18.38
C GLU A 135 -5.28 7.35 -17.63
N GLY A 136 -5.88 7.76 -16.51
CA GLY A 136 -5.51 8.95 -15.77
C GLY A 136 -5.89 10.24 -16.49
N GLY A 137 -5.08 11.28 -16.35
CA GLY A 137 -5.26 12.55 -17.06
C GLY A 137 -5.10 13.80 -16.20
N PRO A 138 -5.13 14.99 -16.83
CA PRO A 138 -4.80 16.25 -16.18
C PRO A 138 -5.92 16.82 -15.28
N LYS A 139 -7.10 16.19 -15.27
CA LYS A 139 -8.30 16.70 -14.58
C LYS A 139 -9.00 15.60 -13.80
N GLY A 140 -9.75 16.01 -12.80
CA GLY A 140 -10.55 15.11 -11.99
C GLY A 140 -9.75 14.54 -10.82
N ARG A 141 -10.36 13.55 -10.17
CA ARG A 141 -9.86 12.92 -8.95
C ARG A 141 -9.47 11.49 -9.25
N ILE A 142 -8.18 11.22 -9.17
CA ILE A 142 -7.55 9.98 -9.65
C ILE A 142 -6.66 9.44 -8.53
N TRP A 143 -6.82 8.16 -8.21
CA TRP A 143 -5.86 7.43 -7.41
C TRP A 143 -4.84 6.77 -8.31
N ALA A 144 -3.57 6.83 -7.95
CA ALA A 144 -2.50 6.13 -8.65
C ALA A 144 -1.85 5.13 -7.69
N LEU A 145 -1.72 3.89 -8.15
CA LEU A 145 -1.35 2.73 -7.35
C LEU A 145 -0.23 1.94 -8.02
N ASP A 146 0.85 1.72 -7.27
CA ASP A 146 1.87 0.71 -7.52
C ASP A 146 1.71 -0.38 -6.44
N PRO A 147 1.15 -1.56 -6.76
CA PRO A 147 0.88 -2.57 -5.75
C PRO A 147 2.17 -3.14 -5.14
N ILE A 148 3.27 -3.24 -5.89
CA ILE A 148 4.62 -3.60 -5.43
C ILE A 148 5.71 -2.87 -6.25
N ASP A 149 6.16 -1.71 -5.75
CA ASP A 149 7.36 -1.04 -6.29
C ASP A 149 8.62 -1.77 -5.81
N GLY A 150 9.48 -2.16 -6.76
CA GLY A 150 10.71 -2.89 -6.46
C GLY A 150 10.55 -4.42 -6.44
N THR A 151 9.84 -4.98 -7.41
CA THR A 151 9.58 -6.43 -7.60
C THR A 151 10.81 -7.35 -7.41
N LYS A 152 11.99 -6.93 -7.89
CA LYS A 152 13.23 -7.70 -7.71
C LYS A 152 13.67 -7.78 -6.24
N GLY A 153 13.41 -6.74 -5.46
CA GLY A 153 13.66 -6.74 -4.02
C GLY A 153 12.65 -7.62 -3.30
N PHE A 154 11.36 -7.50 -3.65
CA PHE A 154 10.28 -8.35 -3.15
C PHE A 154 10.59 -9.85 -3.30
N LEU A 155 11.02 -10.29 -4.49
CA LEU A 155 11.40 -11.69 -4.79
C LEU A 155 12.58 -12.21 -3.97
N ARG A 156 13.49 -11.33 -3.54
CA ARG A 156 14.68 -11.68 -2.75
C ARG A 156 14.44 -11.58 -1.25
N GLY A 157 13.27 -11.07 -0.83
CA GLY A 157 13.01 -10.68 0.55
C GLY A 157 13.84 -9.48 1.00
N ASP A 158 14.25 -8.63 0.05
CA ASP A 158 14.89 -7.33 0.27
C ASP A 158 13.82 -6.21 0.35
N GLN A 159 14.20 -4.94 0.19
CA GLN A 159 13.29 -3.80 0.19
C GLN A 159 12.31 -3.84 -1.00
N PHE A 160 11.06 -3.50 -0.72
CA PHE A 160 10.00 -3.20 -1.69
C PHE A 160 9.00 -2.24 -1.02
N ALA A 161 8.11 -1.65 -1.81
CA ALA A 161 7.08 -0.76 -1.29
C ALA A 161 5.71 -1.00 -1.90
N VAL A 162 4.66 -0.62 -1.17
CA VAL A 162 3.28 -0.50 -1.67
C VAL A 162 2.97 0.99 -1.73
N CYS A 163 2.71 1.53 -2.92
CA CYS A 163 2.61 2.98 -3.12
C CYS A 163 1.20 3.38 -3.57
N LEU A 164 0.63 4.38 -2.89
CA LEU A 164 -0.67 4.93 -3.22
C LEU A 164 -0.66 6.45 -3.13
N ALA A 165 -1.22 7.13 -4.12
CA ALA A 165 -1.43 8.58 -4.06
C ALA A 165 -2.80 8.99 -4.59
N LEU A 166 -3.27 10.14 -4.10
CA LEU A 166 -4.42 10.84 -4.65
C LEU A 166 -3.93 12.04 -5.45
N ILE A 167 -4.40 12.16 -6.68
CA ILE A 167 -4.15 13.26 -7.59
C ILE A 167 -5.47 13.97 -7.86
N VAL A 168 -5.49 15.29 -7.71
CA VAL A 168 -6.64 16.13 -8.07
C VAL A 168 -6.19 17.23 -9.00
N ASP A 169 -6.76 17.24 -10.21
CA ASP A 169 -6.44 18.19 -11.28
C ASP A 169 -4.93 18.31 -11.53
N GLY A 170 -4.27 17.16 -11.71
CA GLY A 170 -2.84 17.04 -11.99
C GLY A 170 -1.93 17.36 -10.81
N LYS A 171 -2.46 17.54 -9.59
CA LYS A 171 -1.68 17.82 -8.38
C LYS A 171 -1.83 16.70 -7.36
N VAL A 172 -0.71 16.15 -6.91
CA VAL A 172 -0.69 15.19 -5.79
C VAL A 172 -1.21 15.87 -4.52
N LYS A 173 -2.25 15.30 -3.92
CA LYS A 173 -2.93 15.80 -2.71
C LYS A 173 -2.57 15.00 -1.46
N LEU A 174 -2.29 13.72 -1.61
CA LEU A 174 -1.75 12.88 -0.55
C LEU A 174 -0.95 11.72 -1.14
N GLY A 175 -0.07 11.15 -0.33
CA GLY A 175 0.62 9.90 -0.65
C GLY A 175 0.82 9.06 0.60
N VAL A 176 0.79 7.74 0.41
CA VAL A 176 1.04 6.72 1.42
C VAL A 176 1.95 5.67 0.80
N ILE A 177 3.04 5.34 1.50
CA ILE A 177 4.03 4.35 1.07
C ILE A 177 4.24 3.37 2.23
N GLY A 178 3.85 2.11 2.02
CA GLY A 178 4.17 1.02 2.92
C GLY A 178 5.51 0.41 2.55
N CYS A 179 6.44 0.28 3.50
CA CYS A 179 7.78 -0.31 3.33
C CYS A 179 7.90 -1.50 4.29
N PRO A 180 7.44 -2.71 3.91
CA PRO A 180 7.24 -3.78 4.88
C PRO A 180 8.53 -4.42 5.38
N ASN A 181 9.62 -4.31 4.60
CA ASN A 181 10.94 -4.81 4.96
C ASN A 181 11.90 -3.71 5.46
N LEU A 182 11.42 -2.50 5.72
CA LEU A 182 12.26 -1.40 6.22
C LEU A 182 12.96 -1.81 7.53
N PRO A 183 14.25 -1.55 7.74
CA PRO A 183 14.93 -1.94 8.97
C PRO A 183 14.56 -1.06 10.18
N ASN A 184 14.70 -1.64 11.38
CA ASN A 184 14.41 -1.00 12.67
C ASN A 184 15.25 0.25 12.98
N ASP A 185 16.42 0.38 12.34
CA ASP A 185 17.36 1.47 12.56
C ASP A 185 17.73 2.12 11.23
N LEU A 186 17.21 3.33 11.01
CA LEU A 186 17.50 4.15 9.83
C LEU A 186 18.80 4.96 9.97
N SER A 187 19.45 4.92 11.15
CA SER A 187 20.65 5.73 11.44
C SER A 187 21.98 5.06 11.08
N ASN A 188 21.95 3.76 10.77
CA ASN A 188 23.13 3.03 10.32
C ASN A 188 23.17 2.94 8.79
N GLU A 189 23.93 3.84 8.15
CA GLU A 189 24.23 3.84 6.69
C GLU A 189 25.00 2.59 6.21
N SER A 190 25.21 1.59 7.07
CA SER A 190 26.02 0.39 6.81
C SER A 190 25.21 -0.89 7.00
N LEU A 191 24.19 -1.11 6.18
CA LEU A 191 23.57 -2.43 6.04
C LEU A 191 23.41 -2.77 4.56
N ALA A 192 24.53 -3.14 3.94
CA ALA A 192 24.52 -4.30 3.06
C ALA A 192 23.98 -5.51 3.85
N PRO A 193 23.28 -6.46 3.21
CA PRO A 193 22.66 -7.57 3.92
C PRO A 193 23.74 -8.43 4.59
N SER A 194 23.98 -8.19 5.87
CA SER A 194 24.76 -9.09 6.70
C SER A 194 23.89 -10.31 6.97
N SER A 195 24.18 -11.37 6.22
CA SER A 195 23.88 -12.75 6.61
C SER A 195 24.12 -12.92 8.11
N SER A 196 23.13 -13.46 8.82
CA SER A 196 23.12 -13.72 10.27
C SER A 196 22.92 -12.51 11.19
N SER A 197 21.68 -12.05 11.29
CA SER A 197 21.13 -11.63 12.59
C SER A 197 19.92 -12.51 12.87
N SER A 198 19.96 -13.26 13.96
CA SER A 198 18.84 -14.03 14.48
C SER A 198 17.56 -13.20 14.43
N LEU A 199 16.50 -13.72 13.80
CA LEU A 199 15.16 -13.16 13.85
C LEU A 199 14.75 -12.97 15.32
N SER A 200 14.95 -11.77 15.87
CA SER A 200 14.06 -11.34 16.95
C SER A 200 12.71 -11.12 16.30
N SER A 201 11.71 -11.85 16.76
CA SER A 201 10.36 -12.08 16.22
C SER A 201 9.45 -10.84 16.01
N LYS A 202 10.01 -9.67 15.75
CA LYS A 202 9.30 -8.44 15.41
C LYS A 202 10.01 -7.75 14.25
N ASP A 203 9.72 -8.21 13.04
CA ASP A 203 10.07 -7.47 11.83
C ASP A 203 9.25 -6.16 11.85
N LYS A 204 9.91 -5.00 11.99
CA LYS A 204 9.21 -3.71 11.93
C LYS A 204 9.42 -3.10 10.55
N GLY A 205 8.41 -3.22 9.69
CA GLY A 205 8.33 -2.35 8.51
C GLY A 205 7.98 -0.91 8.91
N GLY A 206 7.69 -0.10 7.91
CA GLY A 206 7.26 1.28 8.09
C GLY A 206 6.12 1.68 7.17
N ILE A 207 5.31 2.66 7.57
CA ILE A 207 4.40 3.36 6.69
C ILE A 207 4.71 4.85 6.73
N PHE A 208 4.93 5.43 5.55
CA PHE A 208 5.14 6.85 5.36
C PHE A 208 3.90 7.46 4.74
N TYR A 209 3.51 8.65 5.18
CA TYR A 209 2.37 9.33 4.59
C TYR A 209 2.45 10.85 4.70
N ALA A 210 1.77 11.54 3.78
CA ALA A 210 1.64 12.98 3.79
C ALA A 210 0.36 13.42 3.09
N THR A 211 -0.10 14.62 3.43
CA THR A 211 -1.12 15.36 2.67
C THR A 211 -0.60 16.75 2.36
N GLU A 212 -1.13 17.34 1.29
CA GLU A 212 -0.84 18.72 0.89
C GLU A 212 -1.03 19.65 2.09
N ASN A 213 0.00 20.43 2.41
CA ASN A 213 0.03 21.41 3.50
C ASN A 213 -0.04 20.89 4.94
N ASN A 214 -0.04 19.58 5.21
CA ASN A 214 -0.03 19.05 6.59
C ASN A 214 1.28 18.37 6.98
N GLY A 215 2.27 18.34 6.08
CA GLY A 215 3.57 17.75 6.31
C GLY A 215 3.57 16.23 6.10
N SER A 216 4.62 15.60 6.62
CA SER A 216 4.93 14.19 6.36
C SER A 216 5.26 13.44 7.63
N PHE A 217 4.84 12.19 7.68
CA PHE A 217 4.85 11.38 8.89
C PHE A 217 5.28 9.95 8.59
N TYR A 218 5.83 9.33 9.60
CA TYR A 218 6.22 7.93 9.63
C TYR A 218 5.55 7.25 10.82
N GLN A 219 5.11 6.01 10.63
CA GLN A 219 4.74 5.12 11.73
C GLN A 219 5.31 3.72 11.48
N PRO A 220 5.76 3.00 12.52
CA PRO A 220 6.12 1.59 12.39
C PRO A 220 4.95 0.75 11.88
N LEU A 221 5.25 -0.14 10.94
CA LEU A 221 4.40 -1.22 10.48
C LEU A 221 4.89 -2.48 11.21
N THR A 222 4.56 -2.61 12.50
CA THR A 222 4.90 -3.80 13.29
C THR A 222 4.04 -4.96 12.78
N ILE A 223 4.68 -5.97 12.20
CA ILE A 223 4.03 -7.15 11.61
C ILE A 223 4.46 -8.38 12.41
N ASP A 224 3.54 -8.93 13.20
CA ASP A 224 3.77 -10.18 13.91
C ASP A 224 2.72 -11.21 13.48
N PHE A 225 3.12 -12.09 12.56
CA PHE A 225 2.27 -13.15 12.06
C PHE A 225 2.07 -14.30 13.07
N GLU A 226 2.94 -14.44 14.07
CA GLU A 226 2.88 -15.52 15.07
C GLU A 226 1.82 -15.21 16.14
N SER A 227 1.83 -13.99 16.67
CA SER A 227 0.81 -13.54 17.64
C SER A 227 -0.52 -13.21 16.98
N LYS A 228 -0.55 -13.07 15.64
CA LYS A 228 -1.67 -12.54 14.86
C LYS A 228 -2.07 -11.12 15.31
N GLU A 229 -1.18 -10.42 16.01
CA GLU A 229 -1.39 -9.05 16.44
C GLU A 229 -0.64 -8.09 15.50
N TYR A 230 -1.29 -6.98 15.17
CA TYR A 230 -0.68 -5.89 14.43
C TYR A 230 -0.95 -4.58 15.15
N GLU A 231 0.08 -3.77 15.38
CA GLU A 231 -0.04 -2.48 16.08
C GLU A 231 -0.83 -1.49 15.24
N GLU A 232 -2.01 -1.04 15.70
CA GLU A 232 -2.87 -0.13 14.95
C GLU A 232 -2.16 1.14 14.48
N ILE A 233 -2.63 1.69 13.35
CA ILE A 233 -2.27 3.04 12.95
C ILE A 233 -2.81 3.98 14.03
N ASP A 234 -1.92 4.76 14.60
CA ASP A 234 -2.17 5.59 15.76
C ASP A 234 -1.47 6.90 15.49
N ASP A 235 -2.25 7.89 15.05
CA ASP A 235 -1.73 9.19 14.66
C ASP A 235 -1.06 9.93 15.82
N SER A 236 -1.34 9.54 17.08
CA SER A 236 -0.63 10.07 18.25
C SER A 236 0.82 9.59 18.36
N LYS A 237 1.15 8.47 17.71
CA LYS A 237 2.50 7.87 17.66
C LYS A 237 3.24 8.19 16.37
N ALA A 238 2.63 8.96 15.47
CA ALA A 238 3.23 9.34 14.21
C ALA A 238 4.46 10.25 14.42
N VAL A 239 5.59 9.85 13.86
CA VAL A 239 6.82 10.65 13.88
C VAL A 239 6.78 11.62 12.73
N LYS A 240 6.76 12.93 13.02
CA LYS A 240 6.85 13.97 11.99
C LYS A 240 8.24 13.93 11.36
N ILE A 241 8.28 13.72 10.04
CA ILE A 241 9.51 13.71 9.27
C ILE A 241 9.87 15.17 8.96
N SER A 242 11.03 15.60 9.43
CA SER A 242 11.61 16.90 9.08
C SER A 242 12.86 16.64 8.26
N LEU A 243 12.81 16.90 6.95
CA LEU A 243 13.99 16.84 6.09
C LEU A 243 14.74 18.18 6.22
N ASN A 244 16.04 18.12 6.50
CA ASN A 244 16.91 19.30 6.64
C ASN A 244 17.19 20.02 5.30
N ASN A 245 16.68 19.49 4.19
CA ASN A 245 16.80 20.06 2.84
C ASN A 245 15.40 20.40 2.30
N GLU A 246 15.31 21.42 1.45
CA GLU A 246 14.08 21.99 0.87
C GLU A 246 13.15 20.99 0.14
N LYS A 247 13.57 19.73 -0.03
CA LYS A 247 12.69 18.65 -0.49
C LYS A 247 11.91 18.08 0.69
N THR A 248 10.64 18.45 0.78
CA THR A 248 9.69 17.78 1.68
C THR A 248 9.37 16.37 1.15
N PHE A 249 8.95 15.43 2.01
CA PHE A 249 8.47 14.12 1.55
C PHE A 249 7.26 14.23 0.61
N ALA A 250 6.51 15.35 0.64
CA ALA A 250 5.51 15.66 -0.37
C ALA A 250 6.13 15.82 -1.78
N ASN A 251 7.34 16.39 -1.89
CA ASN A 251 8.09 16.45 -3.15
C ASN A 251 8.62 15.06 -3.54
N ALA A 252 9.02 14.22 -2.57
CA ALA A 252 9.45 12.85 -2.84
C ALA A 252 8.29 11.97 -3.34
N ILE A 253 7.09 12.10 -2.76
CA ILE A 253 5.88 11.46 -3.30
C ILE A 253 5.64 11.95 -4.73
N GLN A 254 5.74 13.26 -5.00
CA GLN A 254 5.60 13.75 -6.37
C GLN A 254 6.61 13.10 -7.34
N GLU A 255 7.86 12.90 -6.94
CA GLU A 255 8.88 12.24 -7.77
C GLU A 255 8.61 10.74 -7.97
N VAL A 256 8.18 10.01 -6.92
CA VAL A 256 7.79 8.59 -7.04
C VAL A 256 6.55 8.44 -7.94
N MET A 257 5.61 9.37 -7.82
CA MET A 257 4.34 9.33 -8.55
C MET A 257 4.43 9.92 -9.96
N GLN A 258 5.53 10.58 -10.36
CA GLN A 258 5.76 11.01 -11.75
C GLN A 258 5.80 9.83 -12.74
N LYS A 259 5.98 8.59 -12.27
CA LYS A 259 5.82 7.39 -13.11
C LYS A 259 4.38 7.19 -13.60
N PHE A 260 3.38 7.81 -12.95
CA PHE A 260 1.95 7.61 -13.20
C PHE A 260 1.23 8.82 -13.82
N ILE A 261 1.94 9.92 -14.12
CA ILE A 261 1.40 11.16 -14.71
C ILE A 261 2.09 11.41 -16.05
#